data_AF-A0A1V5GPI3-F1
#
_entry.id   AF-A0A1V5GPI3-F1
#
_cell.length_a   1.000
_cell.length_b   1.000
_cell.length_c   1.000
_cell.angle_alpha   90.00
_cell.angle_beta   90.00
_cell.angle_gamma   90.00
#
_symmetry.space_group_name_H-M   'P 1'
#
loop_
_entity.id
_entity.type
_entity.pdbx_description
1 polymer ?
#
loop_
_entity_poly.entity_id
_entity_poly.type
_entity_poly.pdbx_seq_one_letter_code
_entity_poly.pdbx_strand_id
1 'polypeptide(L)'
;MALEDLWAPKAARRPLSKRTIMRTRWNPCENYCCPKCRHREAMTREGFISDCRLSNLMRMRVGARYLFVSCTLCGFTETYDMAVLARVEETKRVKRPVSDIATDISST
;
A
#
# COMPACT_ATOMS: atom_id res chain seq x y z
N MET A 1 22.98 51.52 6.48
CA MET A 1 21.69 51.56 7.22
C MET A 1 20.63 51.83 6.16
N ALA A 2 19.63 51.02 5.84
CA ALA A 2 19.00 49.81 6.38
C ALA A 2 18.71 48.85 5.18
N LEU A 3 18.79 47.51 5.22
CA LEU A 3 18.06 46.48 5.99
C LEU A 3 16.54 46.58 5.88
N GLU A 4 15.96 45.57 5.21
CA GLU A 4 14.61 45.01 5.41
C GLU A 4 13.45 45.85 4.78
N ASP A 5 12.44 45.31 4.11
CA ASP A 5 12.04 43.93 3.94
C ASP A 5 10.83 43.84 2.99
N LEU A 6 10.65 42.65 2.41
CA LEU A 6 9.36 41.98 2.20
C LEU A 6 8.22 42.74 1.51
N TRP A 7 7.98 42.46 0.21
CA TRP A 7 6.68 41.93 -0.27
C TRP A 7 6.73 41.61 -1.79
N ALA A 8 7.15 40.40 -2.14
CA ALA A 8 7.04 39.89 -3.52
C ALA A 8 5.57 39.58 -3.87
N PRO A 9 5.14 39.80 -5.13
CA PRO A 9 3.74 39.71 -5.53
C PRO A 9 3.18 38.29 -5.45
N LYS A 10 1.93 38.21 -4.99
CA LYS A 10 1.08 37.01 -4.92
C LYS A 10 1.11 36.27 -6.26
N ALA A 11 1.95 35.25 -6.37
CA ALA A 11 1.95 34.32 -7.49
C ALA A 11 0.58 33.63 -7.53
N ALA A 12 -0.21 34.01 -8.53
CA ALA A 12 -1.48 33.38 -8.86
C ALA A 12 -1.26 31.87 -8.98
N ARG A 13 -1.99 31.11 -8.14
CA ARG A 13 -2.05 29.66 -8.21
C ARG A 13 -2.59 29.29 -9.59
N ARG A 14 -1.71 28.88 -10.50
CA ARG A 14 -2.13 28.26 -11.76
C ARG A 14 -2.92 27.00 -11.40
N PRO A 15 -4.14 26.80 -11.92
CA PRO A 15 -4.85 25.55 -11.73
C PRO A 15 -3.96 24.42 -12.24
N LEU A 16 -3.78 23.37 -11.42
CA LEU A 16 -3.05 22.17 -11.82
C LEU A 16 -3.69 21.64 -13.11
N SER A 17 -3.05 21.91 -14.24
CA SER A 17 -3.38 21.27 -15.50
C SER A 17 -3.27 19.78 -15.26
N LYS A 18 -4.37 19.06 -15.51
CA LYS A 18 -4.50 17.60 -15.45
C LYS A 18 -3.25 16.95 -16.02
N ARG A 19 -2.28 16.64 -15.15
CA ARG A 19 -1.08 15.91 -15.55
C ARG A 19 -1.58 14.51 -15.84
N THR A 20 -1.62 14.17 -17.12
CA THR A 20 -1.64 12.79 -17.61
C THR A 20 -0.49 12.06 -16.93
N ILE A 21 -0.76 11.42 -15.80
CA ILE A 21 0.19 10.54 -15.13
C ILE A 21 0.31 9.34 -16.07
N MET A 22 1.45 9.28 -16.77
CA MET A 22 1.77 8.16 -17.63
C MET A 22 1.64 6.85 -16.85
N ARG A 23 0.83 5.95 -17.40
CA ARG A 23 0.53 4.61 -16.89
C ARG A 23 1.74 3.68 -17.07
N THR A 24 2.84 3.91 -16.38
CA THR A 24 3.89 2.89 -16.31
C THR A 24 3.44 1.82 -15.32
N ARG A 25 3.11 0.63 -15.84
CA ARG A 25 2.88 -0.56 -15.02
C ARG A 25 4.16 -0.81 -14.23
N TRP A 26 4.11 -0.64 -12.91
CA TRP A 26 5.26 -0.89 -12.04
C TRP A 26 5.68 -2.36 -12.16
N ASN A 27 6.94 -2.62 -12.54
CA ASN A 27 7.52 -3.95 -12.55
C ASN A 27 8.28 -4.18 -11.24
N PRO A 28 7.75 -5.01 -10.31
CA PRO A 28 8.36 -5.26 -9.01
C PRO A 28 9.77 -5.85 -9.16
N CYS A 29 10.05 -6.63 -10.20
CA CYS A 29 11.35 -7.29 -10.38
C CYS A 29 12.49 -6.34 -10.77
N GLU A 30 12.20 -5.26 -11.52
CA GLU A 30 13.24 -4.35 -12.03
C GLU A 30 13.85 -3.48 -10.93
N ASN A 31 13.09 -3.18 -9.88
CA ASN A 31 13.50 -2.26 -8.82
C ASN A 31 13.61 -2.95 -7.46
N TYR A 32 13.55 -4.29 -7.41
CA TYR A 32 13.61 -5.03 -6.17
C TYR A 32 15.02 -4.97 -5.56
N CYS A 33 15.08 -4.68 -4.27
CA CYS A 33 16.29 -4.82 -3.46
C CYS A 33 15.88 -5.30 -2.08
N CYS A 34 16.31 -6.50 -1.71
CA CYS A 34 15.94 -7.10 -0.42
C CYS A 34 16.42 -6.22 0.74
N PRO A 35 15.54 -5.78 1.65
CA PRO A 35 15.94 -4.94 2.78
C PRO A 35 16.82 -5.67 3.80
N LYS A 36 16.81 -7.02 3.79
CA LYS A 36 17.59 -7.86 4.71
C LYS A 36 19.00 -8.14 4.22
N CYS A 37 19.16 -8.58 2.97
CA CYS A 37 20.45 -9.04 2.43
C CYS A 37 20.93 -8.26 1.20
N ARG A 38 20.17 -7.25 0.74
CA ARG A 38 20.46 -6.41 -0.44
C ARG A 38 20.55 -7.17 -1.77
N HIS A 39 20.12 -8.43 -1.80
CA HIS A 39 20.01 -9.21 -3.03
C HIS A 39 18.91 -8.64 -3.93
N ARG A 40 19.14 -8.66 -5.25
CA ARG A 40 18.30 -7.98 -6.24
C ARG A 40 17.33 -8.88 -6.98
N GLU A 41 17.41 -10.19 -6.76
CA GLU A 41 16.47 -11.13 -7.36
C GLU A 41 15.34 -11.47 -6.39
N ALA A 42 14.14 -11.54 -6.95
CA ALA A 42 12.93 -11.94 -6.24
C ALA A 42 12.07 -12.85 -7.10
N MET A 43 11.35 -13.73 -6.42
CA MET A 43 10.21 -14.46 -6.94
C MET A 43 8.94 -13.67 -6.64
N THR A 44 8.11 -13.43 -7.65
CA THR A 44 6.82 -12.76 -7.49
C THR A 44 5.67 -13.74 -7.63
N ARG A 45 4.71 -13.70 -6.71
CA ARG A 45 3.48 -14.49 -6.79
C ARG A 45 2.27 -13.63 -6.48
N GLU A 46 1.28 -13.66 -7.35
CA GLU A 46 -0.03 -13.06 -7.06
C GLU A 46 -0.93 -14.07 -6.36
N GLY A 47 -1.72 -13.61 -5.40
CA GLY A 47 -2.64 -14.45 -4.67
C GLY A 47 -3.76 -13.69 -3.97
N PHE A 48 -4.73 -14.44 -3.49
CA PHE A 48 -5.78 -13.95 -2.62
C PHE A 48 -5.56 -14.48 -1.22
N ILE A 49 -5.94 -13.70 -0.21
CA ILE A 49 -5.96 -14.17 1.16
C ILE A 49 -7.37 -14.59 1.50
N SER A 50 -7.52 -15.88 1.80
CA SER A 50 -8.72 -16.47 2.38
C SER A 50 -8.92 -15.96 3.80
N ASP A 51 -10.17 -15.99 4.26
CA ASP A 51 -10.49 -15.62 5.64
C ASP A 51 -9.86 -16.65 6.59
N CYS A 52 -8.77 -16.25 7.24
CA CYS A 52 -7.98 -17.08 8.14
C CYS A 52 -7.51 -16.20 9.28
N ARG A 53 -7.27 -16.74 10.48
CA ARG A 53 -6.79 -15.94 11.62
C ARG A 53 -5.55 -15.08 11.30
N LEU A 54 -4.74 -15.51 10.32
CA LEU A 54 -3.58 -14.78 9.83
C LEU A 54 -3.94 -13.48 9.09
N SER A 55 -5.06 -13.40 8.38
CA SER A 55 -5.50 -12.17 7.69
C SER A 55 -5.79 -11.07 8.71
N ASN A 56 -6.40 -11.40 9.84
CA ASN A 56 -6.67 -10.47 10.93
C ASN A 56 -5.38 -9.99 11.61
N LEU A 57 -4.42 -10.90 11.84
CA LEU A 57 -3.13 -10.55 12.44
C LEU A 57 -2.33 -9.58 11.56
N MET A 58 -2.29 -9.85 10.26
CA MET A 58 -1.58 -9.03 9.27
C MET A 58 -2.40 -7.82 8.79
N ARG A 59 -3.62 -7.63 9.33
CA ARG A 59 -4.58 -6.58 8.92
C ARG A 59 -4.83 -6.54 7.41
N MET A 60 -4.84 -7.70 6.79
CA MET A 60 -5.06 -7.87 5.37
C MET A 60 -6.56 -8.02 5.10
N ARG A 61 -7.05 -7.28 4.11
CA ARG A 61 -8.43 -7.39 3.61
C ARG A 61 -8.64 -8.77 3.00
N VAL A 62 -9.58 -9.52 3.55
CA VAL A 62 -10.04 -10.81 3.02
C VAL A 62 -10.61 -10.60 1.61
N GLY A 63 -10.24 -11.50 0.68
CA GLY A 63 -10.71 -11.44 -0.71
C GLY A 63 -10.04 -10.38 -1.59
N ALA A 64 -9.13 -9.57 -1.06
CA ALA A 64 -8.31 -8.66 -1.86
C ALA A 64 -7.16 -9.39 -2.58
N ARG A 65 -6.68 -8.81 -3.69
CA ARG A 65 -5.53 -9.30 -4.44
C ARG A 65 -4.24 -8.75 -3.86
N TYR A 66 -3.30 -9.63 -3.58
CA TYR A 66 -1.98 -9.27 -3.11
C TYR A 66 -0.89 -9.78 -4.05
N LEU A 67 0.19 -9.03 -4.09
CA LEU A 67 1.44 -9.43 -4.73
C LEU A 67 2.47 -9.71 -3.63
N PHE A 68 2.96 -10.93 -3.62
CA PHE A 68 4.04 -11.38 -2.75
C PHE A 68 5.35 -11.30 -3.53
N VAL A 69 6.34 -10.63 -2.96
CA VAL A 69 7.67 -10.48 -3.55
C VAL A 69 8.68 -11.07 -2.57
N SER A 70 9.23 -12.23 -2.90
CA SER A 70 10.10 -13.01 -2.03
C SER A 70 11.54 -13.00 -2.53
N CYS A 71 12.49 -12.63 -1.68
CA CYS A 71 13.91 -12.74 -1.97
C CYS A 71 14.30 -14.20 -2.25
N THR A 72 14.93 -14.46 -3.39
CA THR A 72 15.43 -15.80 -3.74
C THR A 72 16.61 -16.26 -2.87
N LEU A 73 17.33 -15.32 -2.25
CA LEU A 73 18.49 -15.63 -1.41
C LEU A 73 18.11 -15.92 0.05
N CYS A 74 17.37 -15.03 0.71
CA CYS A 74 17.13 -15.11 2.16
C CYS A 74 15.67 -15.39 2.56
N GLY A 75 14.77 -15.57 1.59
CA GLY A 75 13.35 -15.85 1.82
C GLY A 75 12.51 -14.70 2.40
N PHE A 76 13.11 -13.51 2.59
CA PHE A 76 12.36 -12.35 3.05
C PHE A 76 11.26 -12.02 2.05
N THR A 77 10.02 -11.84 2.53
CA THR A 77 8.85 -11.66 1.67
C THR A 77 8.13 -10.36 2.01
N GLU A 78 8.00 -9.50 1.01
CA GLU A 78 7.18 -8.30 1.06
C GLU A 78 5.81 -8.60 0.45
N THR A 79 4.78 -7.93 0.96
CA THR A 79 3.40 -8.12 0.48
C THR A 79 2.77 -6.78 0.15
N TYR A 80 2.24 -6.67 -1.06
CA TYR A 80 1.67 -5.44 -1.59
C TYR A 80 0.19 -5.64 -1.93
N ASP A 81 -0.67 -4.71 -1.51
CA ASP A 81 -2.06 -4.65 -1.95
C ASP A 81 -2.11 -4.13 -3.40
N MET A 82 -2.62 -4.94 -4.31
CA MET A 82 -2.69 -4.60 -5.73
C MET A 82 -3.61 -3.41 -6.01
N ALA A 83 -4.63 -3.16 -5.18
CA ALA A 83 -5.49 -1.98 -5.33
C ALA A 83 -4.70 -0.68 -5.07
N VAL A 84 -3.83 -0.70 -4.06
CA VAL A 84 -2.94 0.41 -3.73
C VAL A 84 -1.87 0.61 -4.81
N LEU A 85 -1.25 -0.49 -5.27
CA LEU A 85 -0.27 -0.44 -6.37
C LEU A 85 -0.87 0.11 -7.67
N ALA A 86 -2.10 -0.27 -7.97
CA ALA A 86 -2.83 0.24 -9.14
C ALA A 86 -3.28 1.70 -8.98
N ARG A 87 -3.02 2.34 -7.83
CA ARG A 87 -3.53 3.67 -7.47
C ARG A 87 -5.05 3.78 -7.65
N VAL A 88 -5.78 2.68 -7.47
CA VAL A 88 -7.24 2.72 -7.40
C VAL A 88 -7.55 3.43 -6.08
N GLU A 89 -8.33 4.51 -6.14
CA GLU A 89 -8.72 5.26 -4.94
C GLU A 89 -9.24 4.29 -3.88
N GLU A 90 -8.58 4.24 -2.73
CA GLU A 90 -8.98 3.40 -1.62
C GLU A 90 -10.32 3.91 -1.09
N THR A 91 -11.43 3.32 -1.53
CA THR A 91 -12.76 3.63 -0.99
C THR A 91 -12.78 3.26 0.50
N LYS A 92 -12.66 4.30 1.33
CA LYS A 92 -12.85 4.41 2.79
C LYS A 92 -12.85 3.09 3.59
N ARG A 93 -11.92 3.01 4.55
CA ARG A 93 -11.90 1.98 5.61
C ARG A 93 -13.31 1.77 6.20
N VAL A 94 -13.84 0.56 6.07
CA VAL A 94 -14.99 0.11 6.85
C VAL A 94 -14.52 -0.01 8.30
N LYS A 95 -14.85 0.97 9.13
CA LYS A 95 -14.81 0.79 10.59
C LYS A 95 -15.93 -0.20 10.91
N ARG A 96 -15.61 -1.47 11.12
CA ARG A 96 -16.54 -2.33 11.87
C ARG A 96 -16.41 -1.96 13.34
N PRO A 97 -17.49 -1.54 14.03
CA PRO A 97 -17.44 -1.37 15.46
C PRO A 97 -17.12 -2.74 16.11
N VAL A 98 -16.29 -2.71 17.14
CA VAL A 98 -15.81 -3.88 17.90
C VAL A 98 -16.92 -4.51 18.77
N SER A 99 -18.15 -4.00 18.69
CA SER A 99 -19.27 -4.38 19.56
C SER A 99 -19.87 -5.76 19.30
N ASP A 100 -19.65 -6.35 18.13
CA ASP A 100 -20.45 -7.51 17.69
C ASP A 100 -19.77 -8.87 17.97
N ILE A 101 -18.67 -8.89 18.74
CA ILE A 101 -17.89 -10.11 19.04
C ILE A 101 -18.41 -10.84 20.29
N ALA A 102 -19.33 -10.26 21.07
CA ALA A 102 -19.58 -10.69 22.45
C ALA A 102 -20.82 -11.58 22.71
N THR A 103 -21.53 -12.13 21.72
CA THR A 103 -22.79 -12.87 22.01
C THR A 103 -22.91 -14.34 21.59
N ASP A 104 -21.93 -14.96 20.94
CA ASP A 104 -22.11 -16.32 20.40
C ASP A 104 -21.34 -17.43 21.15
N ILE A 105 -21.12 -17.30 22.47
CA ILE A 105 -20.54 -18.39 23.30
C ILE A 105 -21.43 -18.77 24.48
N SER A 106 -22.75 -18.63 24.36
CA SER A 106 -23.69 -19.01 25.44
C SER A 106 -24.99 -19.61 24.90
N SER A 107 -24.88 -20.63 24.05
CA SER A 107 -25.92 -21.60 23.63
C SER A 107 -25.18 -22.54 22.65
N THR A 108 -24.83 -23.78 22.94
CA THR A 108 -25.56 -24.89 23.58
C THR A 108 -24.54 -25.95 23.98
#